data_AF-A0A964AAC9-F1
#
_entry.id   AF-A0A964AAC9-F1
#
_cell.length_a   1.000
_cell.length_b   1.000
_cell.length_c   1.000
_cell.angle_alpha   90.00
_cell.angle_beta   90.00
_cell.angle_gamma   90.00
#
_symmetry.space_group_name_H-M   'P 1'
#
loop_
_entity.id
_entity.type
_entity.pdbx_description
1 polymer ?
#
loop_
_entity_poly.entity_id
_entity_poly.type
_entity_poly.pdbx_seq_one_letter_code
_entity_poly.pdbx_strand_id
1 'polypeptide(L)'
;MASITEYSRFQLEASKLGRTVVFQVTVYERKERNKVRLYAETECFDPLHYMIQFIIRDADDMGGVIERFRVQLQHRGFNPVCYRLKKDNGAWAEWQAIAAA
;
A
#
# COMPACT_ATOMS: atom_id res chain seq x y z
N MET A 1 -21.17 -7.60 -14.24
CA MET A 1 -20.12 -6.56 -14.26
C MET A 1 -19.36 -6.66 -12.96
N ALA A 2 -18.04 -6.79 -12.99
CA ALA A 2 -17.25 -6.72 -11.76
C ALA A 2 -17.27 -5.27 -11.29
N SER A 3 -17.83 -5.02 -10.10
CA SER A 3 -17.81 -3.69 -9.49
C SER A 3 -16.46 -3.49 -8.82
N ILE A 4 -15.76 -2.41 -9.18
CA ILE A 4 -14.56 -1.94 -8.47
C ILE A 4 -14.99 -0.72 -7.66
N THR A 5 -14.77 -0.76 -6.35
CA THR A 5 -15.11 0.33 -5.43
C THR A 5 -13.91 0.63 -4.54
N GLU A 6 -13.72 1.90 -4.16
CA GLU A 6 -12.73 2.24 -3.12
C GLU A 6 -13.10 1.50 -1.83
N TYR A 7 -12.16 0.76 -1.28
CA TYR A 7 -12.32 -0.03 -0.06
C TYR A 7 -11.73 0.70 1.14
N SER A 8 -10.48 1.18 1.00
CA SER A 8 -9.76 1.86 2.07
C SER A 8 -8.57 2.64 1.52
N ARG A 9 -7.87 3.37 2.39
CA ARG A 9 -6.57 3.97 2.10
C ARG A 9 -5.61 3.68 3.24
N PHE A 10 -4.33 3.56 2.92
CA PHE A 10 -3.29 3.50 3.94
C PHE A 10 -2.12 4.40 3.55
N GLN A 11 -1.35 4.78 4.56
CA GLN A 11 -0.04 5.39 4.36
C GLN A 11 1.04 4.46 4.88
N LEU A 12 2.17 4.44 4.21
CA LEU A 12 3.35 3.68 4.63
C LEU A 12 4.57 4.57 4.51
N GLU A 13 5.33 4.66 5.59
CA GLU A 13 6.61 5.35 5.63
C GLU A 13 7.75 4.37 5.33
N ALA A 14 8.64 4.74 4.42
CA ALA A 14 9.85 3.99 4.12
C ALA A 14 11.05 4.93 3.94
N SER A 15 12.25 4.44 4.24
CA SER A 15 13.50 5.18 4.00
C SER A 15 14.28 4.61 2.82
N LYS A 16 14.92 5.49 2.04
CA LYS A 16 15.83 5.12 0.95
C LYS A 16 16.94 6.16 0.83
N LEU A 17 18.20 5.72 0.87
CA LEU A 17 19.38 6.58 0.74
C LEU A 17 19.36 7.80 1.69
N GLY A 18 18.94 7.58 2.96
CA GLY A 18 18.85 8.63 3.98
C GLY A 18 17.67 9.59 3.83
N ARG A 19 16.73 9.32 2.92
CA ARG A 19 15.50 10.10 2.73
C ARG A 19 14.29 9.29 3.18
N THR A 20 13.36 9.94 3.85
CA THR A 20 12.07 9.35 4.24
C THR A 20 11.01 9.71 3.21
N VAL A 21 10.25 8.71 2.77
CA VAL A 21 9.16 8.83 1.82
C VAL A 21 7.90 8.25 2.45
N VAL A 22 6.81 9.00 2.39
CA VAL A 22 5.48 8.53 2.81
C VAL A 22 4.66 8.23 1.56
N PHE A 23 4.35 6.95 1.36
CA PHE A 23 3.47 6.48 0.30
C PHE A 23 2.02 6.62 0.75
N GLN A 24 1.16 7.13 -0.12
CA GLN A 24 -0.28 7.12 0.08
C GLN A 24 -0.92 6.17 -0.92
N VAL A 25 -1.53 5.10 -0.41
CA VAL A 25 -2.01 4.00 -1.23
C VAL A 25 -3.52 3.90 -1.09
N THR A 26 -4.22 3.90 -2.22
CA THR A 26 -5.66 3.63 -2.29
C THR A 26 -5.88 2.15 -2.58
N VAL A 27 -6.74 1.53 -1.79
CA VAL A 27 -7.11 0.12 -1.92
C VAL A 27 -8.52 0.05 -2.47
N TYR A 28 -8.70 -0.74 -3.51
CA TYR A 28 -9.96 -1.00 -4.18
C TYR A 28 -10.39 -2.43 -3.93
N GLU A 29 -11.68 -2.62 -3.75
CA GLU A 29 -12.32 -3.92 -3.71
C GLU A 29 -12.90 -4.24 -5.08
N ARG A 30 -12.62 -5.44 -5.58
CA ARG A 30 -13.30 -6.01 -6.74
C ARG A 30 -14.15 -7.19 -6.29
N LYS A 31 -15.46 -7.11 -6.57
CA LYS A 31 -16.38 -8.23 -6.38
C LYS A 31 -16.45 -9.08 -7.64
N GLU A 32 -16.03 -10.33 -7.52
CA GLU A 32 -16.21 -11.36 -8.53
C GLU A 32 -17.29 -12.35 -8.09
N ARG A 33 -17.78 -13.19 -9.03
CA ARG A 33 -19.00 -13.99 -8.88
C ARG A 33 -19.06 -14.83 -7.60
N ASN A 34 -17.92 -15.25 -7.05
CA ASN A 34 -17.80 -16.02 -5.80
C ASN A 34 -16.67 -15.53 -4.87
N LYS A 35 -16.02 -14.39 -5.16
CA LYS A 35 -14.82 -13.95 -4.43
C LYS A 35 -14.75 -12.43 -4.33
N VAL A 36 -14.20 -11.95 -3.22
CA VAL A 36 -13.82 -10.55 -3.03
C VAL A 36 -12.30 -10.48 -3.03
N ARG A 37 -11.74 -9.54 -3.78
CA ARG A 37 -10.29 -9.35 -3.91
C ARG A 37 -9.94 -7.87 -3.73
N LEU A 38 -8.85 -7.61 -3.03
CA LEU A 38 -8.30 -6.28 -2.87
C LEU A 38 -7.19 -6.03 -3.88
N TYR A 39 -7.19 -4.81 -4.40
CA TYR A 39 -6.22 -4.26 -5.35
C TYR A 39 -5.72 -2.93 -4.81
N ALA A 40 -4.47 -2.59 -5.07
CA ALA A 40 -3.95 -1.30 -4.68
C ALA A 40 -2.97 -0.79 -5.73
N GLU A 41 -3.04 0.51 -6.00
CA GLU A 41 -2.16 1.16 -6.97
C GLU A 41 -1.63 2.46 -6.37
N THR A 42 -0.32 2.68 -6.49
CA THR A 42 0.32 3.93 -6.08
C THR A 42 1.51 4.21 -6.97
N GLU A 43 1.80 5.49 -7.16
CA GLU A 43 2.96 5.96 -7.91
C GLU A 43 3.86 6.78 -6.98
N CYS A 44 5.17 6.68 -7.16
CA CYS A 44 6.12 7.55 -6.50
C CYS A 44 7.20 8.01 -7.46
N PHE A 45 7.81 9.15 -7.15
CA PHE A 45 8.92 9.71 -7.91
C PHE A 45 10.19 9.54 -7.05
N ASP A 46 11.19 8.88 -7.60
CA ASP A 46 12.51 8.75 -6.99
C ASP A 46 13.47 9.69 -7.75
N PRO A 47 14.33 10.46 -7.08
CA PRO A 47 15.38 11.24 -7.74
C PRO A 47 16.20 10.45 -8.77
N LEU A 48 16.31 9.12 -8.60
CA LEU A 48 17.02 8.21 -9.50
C LEU A 48 16.10 7.47 -10.49
N HIS A 49 14.77 7.51 -10.30
CA HIS A 49 13.80 6.88 -11.20
C HIS A 49 12.60 7.80 -11.46
N TYR A 50 12.39 8.12 -12.75
CA TYR A 50 11.42 9.10 -13.23
C TYR A 50 9.97 8.87 -12.75
N MET A 51 9.57 7.62 -12.50
CA MET A 51 8.29 7.26 -11.88
C MET A 51 8.31 5.76 -11.54
N ILE A 52 7.93 5.38 -10.33
CA ILE A 52 7.75 4.00 -9.90
C ILE A 52 6.27 3.78 -9.65
N GLN A 53 5.66 2.89 -10.43
CA GLN A 53 4.32 2.40 -10.18
C GLN A 53 4.38 1.10 -9.37
N PHE A 54 3.59 1.04 -8.30
CA PHE A 54 3.34 -0.15 -7.51
C PHE A 54 1.91 -0.61 -7.75
N ILE A 55 1.77 -1.89 -8.06
CA ILE A 55 0.48 -2.52 -8.33
C ILE A 55 0.39 -3.77 -7.47
N ILE A 56 -0.65 -3.85 -6.66
CA ILE A 56 -1.00 -5.03 -5.88
C ILE A 56 -2.29 -5.58 -6.42
N ARG A 57 -2.26 -6.87 -6.72
CA ARG A 57 -3.39 -7.61 -7.25
C ARG A 57 -3.71 -8.75 -6.32
N ASP A 58 -5.00 -9.11 -6.26
CA ASP A 58 -5.48 -10.36 -5.69
C ASP A 58 -5.05 -10.59 -4.23
N ALA A 59 -5.10 -9.56 -3.39
CA ALA A 59 -4.97 -9.71 -1.95
C ALA A 59 -6.30 -10.14 -1.32
N ASP A 60 -6.24 -11.03 -0.32
CA ASP A 60 -7.41 -11.51 0.42
C ASP A 60 -7.96 -10.47 1.42
N ASP A 61 -7.06 -9.69 2.02
CA ASP A 61 -7.37 -8.68 3.02
C ASP A 61 -6.33 -7.53 3.03
N MET A 62 -6.55 -6.55 3.91
CA MET A 62 -5.64 -5.40 4.07
C MET A 62 -4.24 -5.80 4.52
N GLY A 63 -4.10 -6.83 5.37
CA GLY A 63 -2.80 -7.34 5.80
C GLY A 63 -1.99 -7.86 4.62
N GLY A 64 -2.64 -8.63 3.74
CA GLY A 64 -2.05 -9.12 2.49
C GLY A 64 -1.67 -8.00 1.52
N VAL A 65 -2.46 -6.91 1.44
CA VAL A 65 -2.10 -5.72 0.65
C VAL A 65 -0.83 -5.09 1.20
N ILE A 66 -0.79 -4.80 2.50
CA ILE A 66 0.35 -4.13 3.15
C ILE A 66 1.61 -4.98 3.02
N GLU A 67 1.51 -6.29 3.25
CA GLU A 67 2.64 -7.20 3.16
C GLU A 67 3.21 -7.27 1.74
N ARG A 68 2.34 -7.40 0.72
CA ARG A 68 2.78 -7.37 -0.68
C ARG A 68 3.42 -6.03 -1.05
N PHE A 69 2.92 -4.92 -0.50
CA PHE A 69 3.49 -3.60 -0.72
C PHE A 69 4.88 -3.47 -0.09
N ARG A 70 5.03 -3.92 1.16
CA ARG A 70 6.28 -3.99 1.91
C ARG A 70 7.35 -4.74 1.13
N VAL A 71 7.00 -5.91 0.59
CA VAL A 71 7.91 -6.75 -0.22
C VAL A 71 8.33 -6.02 -1.51
N GLN A 72 7.40 -5.38 -2.23
CA GLN A 72 7.74 -4.61 -3.43
C GLN A 72 8.67 -3.42 -3.12
N LEU A 73 8.46 -2.73 -1.99
CA LEU A 73 9.34 -1.65 -1.55
C LEU A 73 10.76 -2.14 -1.26
N GLN A 74 10.91 -3.25 -0.55
CA GLN A 74 12.21 -3.87 -0.27
C GLN A 74 12.95 -4.25 -1.56
N HIS A 75 12.26 -4.85 -2.54
CA HIS A 75 12.85 -5.16 -3.85
C HIS A 75 13.32 -3.92 -4.63
N ARG A 76 12.77 -2.74 -4.32
CA ARG A 76 13.15 -1.45 -4.94
C ARG A 76 14.15 -0.65 -4.07
N GLY A 77 14.70 -1.28 -3.03
CA GLY A 77 15.71 -0.71 -2.14
C GLY A 77 15.17 0.31 -1.12
N PHE A 78 13.86 0.31 -0.87
CA PHE A 78 13.27 1.04 0.24
C PHE A 78 13.29 0.17 1.51
N ASN A 79 13.40 0.80 2.66
CA ASN A 79 13.29 0.19 3.97
C ASN A 79 11.97 0.63 4.63
N PRO A 80 10.90 -0.17 4.58
CA PRO A 80 9.62 0.13 5.22
C PRO A 80 9.77 0.25 6.74
N VAL A 81 9.14 1.25 7.35
CA VAL A 81 9.28 1.57 8.78
C VAL A 81 7.95 1.34 9.51
N CYS A 82 6.90 2.03 9.10
CA CYS A 82 5.60 1.99 9.74
C CYS A 82 4.49 2.25 8.73
N TYR A 83 3.26 1.88 9.09
CA TYR A 83 2.06 2.14 8.29
C TYR A 83 0.91 2.62 9.16
N ARG A 84 -0.06 3.30 8.56
CA ARG A 84 -1.32 3.66 9.21
C ARG A 84 -2.49 3.56 8.25
N LEU A 85 -3.65 3.18 8.77
CA LEU A 85 -4.88 3.04 8.01
C LEU A 85 -5.73 4.29 8.09
N LYS A 86 -6.48 4.58 7.03
CA LYS A 86 -7.55 5.58 7.08
C LYS A 86 -8.77 4.95 7.75
N LYS A 87 -9.26 5.60 8.81
CA LYS A 87 -10.46 5.20 9.55
C LYS A 87 -11.72 5.63 8.80
N ASP A 88 -12.86 5.01 9.12
CA ASP A 88 -14.16 5.29 8.51
C ASP A 88 -14.62 6.75 8.73
N ASN A 89 -14.18 7.37 9.83
CA ASN A 89 -14.44 8.79 10.10
C ASN A 89 -13.55 9.76 9.29
N GLY A 90 -12.75 9.24 8.36
CA GLY A 90 -11.83 10.00 7.52
C GLY A 90 -10.49 10.35 8.17
N ALA A 91 -10.32 10.12 9.48
CA ALA A 91 -9.08 10.37 10.19
C ALA A 91 -8.05 9.26 9.94
N TRP A 92 -6.77 9.59 10.09
CA TRP A 92 -5.71 8.59 10.07
C TRP A 92 -5.60 7.89 11.43
N ALA A 93 -5.41 6.57 11.42
CA ALA A 93 -5.04 5.82 12.62
C ALA A 93 -3.61 6.16 13.08
N GLU A 94 -3.25 5.67 14.25
CA GLU A 94 -1.87 5.74 14.73
C GLU A 94 -0.95 4.90 13.85
N TRP A 95 0.31 5.32 13.80
CA TRP A 95 1.36 4.58 13.10
C TRP A 95 1.63 3.26 13.79
N GLN A 96 1.61 2.19 13.02
CA GLN A 96 1.92 0.83 13.43
C GLN A 96 3.26 0.44 12.83
N ALA A 97 4.15 -0.12 13.65
CA ALA A 97 5.42 -0.61 13.17
C ALA A 97 5.21 -1.73 12.15
N ILE A 98 6.00 -1.71 11.08
CA ILE A 98 6.08 -2.86 10.18
C ILE A 98 7.07 -3.83 10.82
N ALA A 99 6.64 -5.05 11.08
CA ALA A 99 7.55 -6.08 11.58
C ALA A 99 8.69 -6.25 10.58
N ALA A 100 9.94 -6.18 11.08
CA ALA A 100 11.09 -6.58 10.29
C ALA A 100 10.92 -8.06 9.92
N ALA A 101 11.05 -8.37 8.64
CA ALA A 101 11.06 -9.75 8.15
C ALA A 101 12.29 -10.50 8.68
#